data_AF-A0A938VUA7-F1
#
_entry.id   AF-A0A938VUA7-F1
#
_cell.length_a   1.000
_cell.length_b   1.000
_cell.length_c   1.000
_cell.angle_alpha   90.00
_cell.angle_beta   90.00
_cell.angle_gamma   90.00
#
_symmetry.space_group_name_H-M   'P 1'
#
loop_
_entity.id
_entity.type
_entity.pdbx_description
1 polymer ?
#
loop_
_entity_poly.entity_id
_entity_poly.type
_entity_poly.pdbx_seq_one_letter_code
_entity_poly.pdbx_strand_id
1 'polypeptide(L)'
;MRGLEARLRDSDQRLGHALTAVQQMLVTAGAGSQETLSRLSQQLSEVGVTARQLAEQTQRLGELREALRAPGPRGGLGEVLLENLLRDVLPGGAYDTQFTFRDGTRVDAVVRLGDRLIPIDAKFPLTAFEPLVAAVTDDERRSARRRYLQAIRQHVDAVRRYVRPDEGTVP
;
A
#
# COMPACT_ATOMS: atom_id res chain seq x y z
N MET A 1 -55.87 -43.75 -44.18
CA MET A 1 -54.61 -43.25 -44.79
C MET A 1 -54.34 -41.77 -44.47
N ARG A 2 -55.20 -40.80 -44.82
CA ARG A 2 -54.93 -39.34 -44.63
C ARG A 2 -54.63 -38.88 -43.18
N GLY A 3 -55.23 -39.49 -42.16
CA GLY A 3 -54.99 -39.12 -40.76
C GLY A 3 -53.63 -39.56 -40.19
N LEU A 4 -53.01 -40.59 -40.78
CA LEU A 4 -51.70 -41.09 -40.34
C LEU A 4 -50.56 -40.19 -40.87
N GLU A 5 -50.70 -39.71 -42.11
CA GLU A 5 -49.76 -38.78 -42.74
C GLU A 5 -49.73 -37.41 -42.04
N ALA A 6 -50.90 -36.92 -41.60
CA ALA A 6 -50.98 -35.68 -40.81
C ALA A 6 -50.27 -35.82 -39.46
N ARG A 7 -50.42 -36.97 -38.77
CA ARG A 7 -49.71 -37.26 -37.51
C ARG A 7 -48.21 -37.41 -37.70
N LEU A 8 -47.76 -38.02 -38.80
CA LEU A 8 -46.34 -38.12 -39.13
C LEU A 8 -45.72 -36.75 -39.41
N ARG A 9 -46.41 -35.86 -40.14
CA ARG A 9 -45.93 -34.48 -40.36
C ARG A 9 -45.88 -33.65 -39.08
N ASP A 10 -46.89 -33.77 -38.21
CA ASP A 10 -46.87 -33.10 -36.89
C ASP A 10 -45.73 -33.62 -36.02
N SER A 11 -45.47 -34.94 -36.03
CA SER A 11 -44.34 -35.53 -35.31
C SER A 11 -42.99 -35.04 -35.86
N ASP A 12 -42.83 -34.97 -37.18
CA ASP A 12 -41.59 -34.50 -37.82
C ASP A 12 -41.32 -33.02 -37.54
N GLN A 13 -42.37 -32.19 -37.57
CA GLN A 13 -42.29 -30.78 -37.23
C GLN A 13 -41.93 -30.57 -35.74
N ARG A 14 -42.53 -31.36 -34.84
CA ARG A 14 -42.18 -31.33 -33.40
C ARG A 14 -40.74 -31.77 -33.15
N LEU A 15 -40.25 -32.79 -33.86
CA LEU A 15 -38.86 -33.22 -33.78
C LEU A 15 -37.90 -32.15 -34.28
N GLY A 16 -38.22 -31.49 -35.41
CA GLY A 16 -37.44 -30.35 -35.91
C GLY A 16 -37.35 -29.22 -34.90
N HIS A 17 -38.48 -28.81 -34.31
CA HIS A 17 -38.49 -27.78 -33.27
C HIS A 17 -37.75 -28.19 -32.00
N ALA A 18 -37.85 -29.45 -31.58
CA ALA A 18 -37.13 -29.97 -30.42
C ALA A 18 -35.62 -29.98 -30.67
N LEU A 19 -35.16 -30.39 -31.86
CA LEU A 19 -33.75 -30.36 -32.24
C LEU A 19 -33.19 -28.93 -32.27
N THR A 20 -33.93 -27.98 -32.84
CA THR A 20 -33.54 -26.56 -32.82
C THR A 20 -33.47 -26.01 -31.39
N ALA A 21 -34.45 -26.34 -30.54
CA ALA A 21 -34.44 -25.92 -29.14
C ALA A 21 -33.24 -26.49 -28.36
N VAL A 22 -32.90 -27.76 -28.59
CA VAL A 22 -31.72 -28.40 -27.99
C VAL A 22 -30.43 -27.76 -28.48
N GLN A 23 -30.32 -27.49 -29.78
CA GLN A 23 -29.14 -26.83 -30.34
C GLN A 23 -28.95 -25.41 -29.78
N GLN A 24 -30.04 -24.65 -29.64
CA GLN A 24 -30.02 -23.33 -29.03
C GLN A 24 -29.58 -23.40 -27.56
N MET A 25 -30.12 -24.36 -26.79
CA MET A 25 -29.72 -24.57 -25.38
C MET A 25 -28.24 -24.92 -25.25
N LEU A 26 -27.69 -25.75 -26.14
CA LEU A 26 -26.27 -26.10 -26.12
C LEU A 26 -25.37 -24.89 -26.42
N VAL A 27 -25.77 -24.04 -27.38
CA VAL A 27 -25.03 -22.81 -27.71
C VAL A 27 -25.06 -21.83 -26.53
N THR A 28 -26.23 -21.63 -25.90
CA THR A 28 -26.37 -20.74 -24.75
C THR A 28 -25.62 -21.27 -23.53
N ALA A 29 -25.67 -22.59 -23.27
CA ALA A 29 -24.91 -23.22 -22.20
C ALA A 29 -23.39 -23.11 -22.41
N GLY A 30 -22.92 -23.31 -23.65
CA GLY A 30 -21.51 -23.15 -24.01
C GLY A 30 -21.03 -21.71 -23.83
N ALA A 31 -21.82 -20.72 -24.28
CA ALA A 31 -21.51 -19.31 -24.12
C ALA A 31 -21.45 -18.89 -22.63
N GLY A 32 -22.42 -19.31 -21.83
CA GLY A 32 -22.43 -19.04 -20.38
C GLY A 32 -21.24 -19.69 -19.65
N SER A 33 -20.81 -20.87 -20.10
CA SER A 33 -19.63 -21.55 -19.54
C SER A 33 -18.33 -20.82 -19.90
N GLN A 34 -18.19 -20.33 -21.13
CA GLN A 34 -17.02 -19.53 -21.54
C GLN A 34 -16.94 -18.21 -20.78
N GLU A 35 -18.08 -17.54 -20.59
CA GLU A 35 -18.16 -16.30 -19.82
C GLU A 35 -17.76 -16.53 -18.34
N THR A 36 -18.24 -17.61 -17.74
CA THR A 36 -17.90 -17.98 -16.37
C THR A 36 -16.40 -18.27 -16.21
N LEU A 37 -15.80 -19.02 -17.15
CA LEU A 37 -14.37 -19.30 -17.14
C LEU A 37 -13.52 -18.03 -17.33
N SER A 38 -13.96 -17.12 -18.18
CA SER A 38 -13.30 -15.82 -18.38
C SER A 38 -13.32 -14.98 -17.10
N ARG A 39 -14.48 -14.87 -16.43
CA ARG A 39 -14.61 -14.15 -15.16
C ARG A 39 -13.75 -14.76 -14.06
N LEU A 40 -13.70 -16.08 -13.95
CA LEU A 40 -12.84 -16.78 -12.99
C LEU A 40 -11.36 -16.54 -13.27
N SER A 41 -10.94 -16.56 -14.54
CA SER A 41 -9.57 -16.25 -14.93
C SER A 41 -9.19 -14.81 -14.56
N GLN A 42 -10.09 -13.85 -14.80
CA GLN A 42 -9.88 -12.45 -14.45
C GLN A 42 -9.76 -12.27 -12.93
N GLN A 43 -10.66 -12.87 -12.14
CA GLN A 43 -10.61 -12.82 -10.68
C GLN A 43 -9.32 -13.44 -10.13
N LEU A 44 -8.88 -14.58 -10.66
CA LEU A 44 -7.62 -15.21 -10.26
C LEU A 44 -6.39 -14.36 -10.61
N SER A 45 -6.43 -13.66 -11.75
CA SER A 45 -5.37 -12.71 -12.13
C SER A 45 -5.30 -11.54 -11.15
N GLU A 46 -6.44 -10.93 -10.80
CA GLU A 46 -6.53 -9.84 -9.82
C GLU A 46 -6.06 -10.27 -8.42
N VAL A 47 -6.45 -11.46 -7.97
CA VAL A 47 -5.93 -12.05 -6.72
C VAL A 47 -4.42 -12.27 -6.79
N GLY A 48 -3.90 -12.77 -7.92
CA GLY A 48 -2.46 -12.96 -8.12
C GLY A 48 -1.66 -11.65 -8.09
N VAL A 49 -2.21 -10.57 -8.66
CA VAL A 49 -1.61 -9.23 -8.60
C VAL A 49 -1.62 -8.69 -7.17
N THR A 50 -2.75 -8.83 -6.47
CA THR A 50 -2.90 -8.39 -5.08
C THR A 50 -1.95 -9.14 -4.14
N ALA A 51 -1.82 -10.46 -4.34
CA ALA A 51 -0.91 -11.29 -3.56
C ALA A 51 0.57 -10.90 -3.77
N ARG A 52 0.96 -10.56 -5.01
CA ARG A 52 2.32 -10.07 -5.30
C ARG A 52 2.58 -8.71 -4.66
N GLN A 53 1.66 -7.76 -4.79
CA GLN A 53 1.79 -6.44 -4.15
C GLN A 53 1.89 -6.57 -2.62
N LEU A 54 1.09 -7.43 -2.00
CA LEU A 54 1.15 -7.68 -0.57
C LEU A 54 2.48 -8.34 -0.15
N ALA A 55 3.01 -9.27 -0.95
CA ALA A 55 4.31 -9.90 -0.71
C ALA A 55 5.45 -8.87 -0.79
N GLU A 56 5.45 -8.01 -1.82
CA GLU A 56 6.44 -6.93 -1.98
C GLU A 56 6.38 -5.92 -0.83
N GLN A 57 5.19 -5.52 -0.39
CA GLN A 57 5.01 -4.63 0.76
C GLN A 57 5.50 -5.29 2.06
N THR A 58 5.20 -6.57 2.26
CA THR A 58 5.65 -7.32 3.46
C THR A 58 7.17 -7.48 3.50
N GLN A 59 7.79 -7.70 2.34
CA GLN A 59 9.25 -7.81 2.23
C GLN A 59 9.95 -6.49 2.56
N ARG A 60 9.47 -5.36 2.02
CA ARG A 60 10.00 -4.03 2.36
C ARG A 60 9.87 -3.70 3.85
N LEU A 61 8.77 -4.13 4.48
CA LEU A 61 8.58 -3.99 5.93
C LEU A 61 9.56 -4.87 6.73
N GLY A 62 9.88 -6.06 6.23
CA GLY A 62 10.87 -6.96 6.84
C GLY A 62 12.29 -6.41 6.77
N GLU A 63 12.69 -5.88 5.61
CA GLU A 63 14.01 -5.27 5.39
C GLU A 63 14.20 -4.02 6.27
N LEU A 64 13.18 -3.18 6.38
CA LEU A 64 13.19 -2.03 7.29
C LEU A 64 13.30 -2.48 8.75
N ARG A 65 12.56 -3.51 9.16
CA ARG A 65 12.60 -4.03 10.53
C ARG A 65 13.97 -4.59 10.91
N GLU A 66 14.63 -5.27 9.98
CA GLU A 66 15.95 -5.86 10.23
C GLU A 66 17.06 -4.79 10.26
N ALA A 67 17.02 -3.81 9.35
CA ALA A 67 17.92 -2.67 9.35
C ALA A 67 17.80 -1.82 10.63
N LEU A 68 16.60 -1.73 11.22
CA LEU A 68 16.34 -1.00 12.45
C LEU A 68 16.65 -1.80 13.74
N ARG A 69 17.03 -3.08 13.65
CA ARG A 69 17.18 -3.97 14.82
C ARG A 69 18.56 -3.91 15.50
N ALA A 70 19.62 -3.52 14.78
CA ALA A 70 20.99 -3.52 15.29
C ALA A 70 21.36 -2.18 16.01
N PRO A 71 21.96 -2.18 17.22
CA PRO A 71 22.20 -0.96 18.00
C PRO A 71 23.23 0.03 17.42
N GLY A 72 24.25 -0.46 16.70
CA GLY A 72 25.36 0.37 16.18
C GLY A 72 25.02 1.24 14.95
N PRO A 73 24.41 0.70 13.88
CA PRO A 73 24.14 1.45 12.65
C PRO A 73 22.82 2.25 12.65
N ARG A 74 22.06 2.28 13.76
CA ARG A 74 20.75 2.94 13.86
C ARG A 74 20.73 4.44 13.54
N GLY A 75 21.75 5.18 13.98
CA GLY A 75 21.87 6.61 13.67
C GLY A 75 22.25 6.81 12.20
N GLY A 76 23.36 6.19 11.79
CA GLY A 76 23.90 6.35 10.44
C GLY A 76 23.00 5.81 9.31
N LEU A 77 22.29 4.69 9.52
CA LEU A 77 21.36 4.18 8.51
C LEU A 77 20.15 5.10 8.32
N GLY A 78 19.60 5.65 9.41
CA GLY A 78 18.51 6.62 9.32
C GLY A 78 18.94 7.88 8.57
N GLU A 79 20.13 8.39 8.87
CA GLU A 79 20.73 9.54 8.18
C GLU A 79 20.99 9.25 6.70
N VAL A 80 21.55 8.09 6.36
CA VAL A 80 21.81 7.68 4.96
C VAL A 80 20.50 7.50 4.19
N LEU A 81 19.47 6.91 4.79
CA LEU A 81 18.16 6.76 4.17
C LEU A 81 17.50 8.12 3.95
N LEU A 82 17.57 9.02 4.93
CA LEU A 82 17.08 10.38 4.80
C LEU A 82 17.82 11.12 3.68
N GLU A 83 19.15 11.06 3.66
CA GLU A 83 19.96 11.72 2.64
C GLU A 83 19.64 11.21 1.23
N ASN A 84 19.52 9.89 1.05
CA ASN A 84 19.15 9.30 -0.23
C ASN A 84 17.75 9.75 -0.67
N LEU A 85 16.77 9.77 0.25
CA LEU A 85 15.42 10.23 -0.06
C LEU A 85 15.40 11.71 -0.46
N LEU A 86 16.14 12.56 0.25
CA LEU A 86 16.26 13.98 -0.10
C LEU A 86 16.92 14.16 -1.46
N ARG A 87 17.99 13.39 -1.75
CA ARG A 87 18.71 13.41 -3.02
C ARG A 87 17.83 13.00 -4.21
N ASP A 88 16.97 11.99 -4.01
CA ASP A 88 16.12 11.44 -5.06
C ASP A 88 14.92 12.36 -5.37
N VAL A 89 14.43 13.11 -4.38
CA VAL A 89 13.21 13.92 -4.49
C VAL A 89 13.51 15.40 -4.75
N LEU A 90 14.62 15.92 -4.25
CA LEU A 90 14.94 17.35 -4.29
C LEU A 90 16.14 17.65 -5.21
N PRO A 91 16.16 18.81 -5.88
CA PRO A 91 17.30 19.23 -6.68
C PRO A 91 18.52 19.50 -5.79
N GLY A 92 19.71 19.35 -6.36
CA GLY A 92 20.98 19.62 -5.66
C GLY A 92 21.03 21.05 -5.11
N GLY A 93 21.48 21.18 -3.85
CA GLY A 93 21.55 22.46 -3.14
C GLY A 93 20.24 22.94 -2.52
N ALA A 94 19.13 22.20 -2.70
CA ALA A 94 17.86 22.52 -2.05
C ALA A 94 17.75 21.98 -0.61
N TYR A 95 18.75 21.26 -0.11
CA TYR A 95 18.77 20.73 1.25
C TYR A 95 20.20 20.64 1.79
N ASP A 96 20.32 20.62 3.12
CA ASP A 96 21.57 20.29 3.83
C ASP A 96 21.26 19.27 4.92
N THR A 97 22.10 18.24 5.05
CA THR A 97 22.02 17.27 6.15
C THR A 97 22.83 17.72 7.36
N GLN A 98 22.47 17.25 8.55
CA GLN A 98 23.12 17.55 9.83
C GLN A 98 23.31 19.06 10.11
N PHE A 99 22.32 19.86 9.69
CA PHE A 99 22.35 21.32 9.81
C PHE A 99 22.36 21.76 11.28
N THR A 100 23.26 22.68 11.60
CA THR A 100 23.40 23.23 12.97
C THR A 100 23.03 24.70 12.96
N PHE A 101 22.05 25.05 13.78
CA PHE A 101 21.64 26.42 14.08
C PHE A 101 22.72 27.17 14.87
N ARG A 102 22.59 28.50 14.95
CA ARG A 102 23.59 29.39 15.59
C ARG A 102 23.83 29.09 17.07
N ASP A 103 22.82 28.59 17.77
CA ASP A 103 22.91 28.22 19.20
C ASP A 103 23.50 26.81 19.43
N GLY A 104 23.91 26.11 18.37
CA GLY A 104 24.42 24.75 18.43
C GLY A 104 23.36 23.65 18.34
N THR A 105 22.08 23.99 18.24
CA THR A 105 21.01 23.00 18.01
C THR A 105 21.15 22.38 16.63
N ARG A 106 21.15 21.05 16.54
CA ARG A 106 21.30 20.30 15.29
C ARG A 106 20.02 19.58 14.91
N VAL A 107 19.70 19.60 13.63
CA VAL A 107 18.61 18.82 13.00
C VAL A 107 19.18 17.85 11.97
N ASP A 108 18.42 16.81 11.64
CA ASP A 108 18.89 15.76 10.72
C ASP A 108 19.04 16.31 9.29
N ALA A 109 18.15 17.22 8.88
CA ALA A 109 18.29 17.99 7.65
C ALA A 109 17.52 19.32 7.70
N VAL A 110 17.80 20.19 6.75
CA VAL A 110 16.96 21.34 6.38
C VAL A 110 16.68 21.32 4.90
N VAL A 111 15.46 21.69 4.52
CA VAL A 111 15.10 22.01 3.13
C VAL A 111 15.07 23.52 2.96
N ARG A 112 15.66 24.02 1.88
CA ARG A 112 15.76 25.44 1.54
C ARG A 112 14.65 25.80 0.56
N LEU A 113 13.83 26.78 0.92
CA LEU A 113 12.78 27.33 0.09
C LEU A 113 12.99 28.84 -0.05
N GLY A 114 13.79 29.24 -1.04
CA GLY A 114 14.31 30.61 -1.13
C GLY A 114 15.12 30.96 0.12
N ASP A 115 14.75 32.04 0.80
CA ASP A 115 15.40 32.47 2.04
C ASP A 115 14.87 31.75 3.30
N ARG A 116 13.96 30.79 3.13
CA ARG A 116 13.32 30.08 4.25
C ARG A 116 13.88 28.67 4.42
N LEU A 117 13.89 28.20 5.66
CA LEU A 117 14.34 26.87 6.05
C LEU A 117 13.18 26.02 6.58
N ILE A 118 13.14 24.75 6.20
CA ILE A 118 12.21 23.76 6.75
C ILE A 118 13.05 22.69 7.45
N PRO A 119 13.14 22.71 8.79
CA PRO A 119 13.89 21.71 9.53
C PRO A 119 13.21 20.35 9.51
N ILE A 120 14.01 19.30 9.42
CA ILE A 120 13.60 17.89 9.43
C ILE A 120 14.31 17.18 10.57
N ASP A 121 13.52 16.54 11.43
CA ASP A 121 13.95 15.57 12.45
C ASP A 121 13.23 14.26 12.12
N ALA A 122 13.97 13.27 11.63
CA ALA A 122 13.45 12.02 11.07
C ALA A 122 13.34 10.92 12.14
N LYS A 123 13.22 11.29 13.41
CA LYS A 123 13.23 10.33 14.52
C LYS A 123 11.94 9.50 14.57
N PHE A 124 12.10 8.18 14.53
CA PHE A 124 10.98 7.24 14.58
C PHE A 124 10.86 6.54 15.96
N PRO A 125 9.66 6.53 16.60
CA PRO A 125 9.47 5.90 17.91
C PRO A 125 9.27 4.38 17.79
N LEU A 126 10.34 3.67 17.42
CA LEU A 126 10.31 2.22 17.15
C LEU A 126 9.75 1.39 18.30
N THR A 127 10.14 1.70 19.54
CA THR A 127 9.69 0.98 20.74
C THR A 127 8.18 1.06 20.98
N ALA A 128 7.53 2.13 20.50
CA ALA A 128 6.08 2.27 20.56
C ALA A 128 5.39 1.66 19.33
N PHE A 129 6.11 1.51 18.22
CA PHE A 129 5.62 0.90 16.98
C PHE A 129 5.69 -0.63 16.98
N GLU A 130 6.76 -1.22 17.52
CA GLU A 130 6.94 -2.68 17.56
C GLU A 130 5.73 -3.42 18.17
N PRO A 131 5.16 -2.98 19.32
CA PRO A 131 3.99 -3.63 19.89
C PRO A 131 2.72 -3.46 19.05
N LEU A 132 2.64 -2.40 18.23
CA LEU A 132 1.50 -2.18 17.34
C LEU A 132 1.51 -3.18 16.18
N VAL A 133 2.70 -3.47 15.62
CA VAL A 133 2.87 -4.46 14.55
C VAL A 133 2.75 -5.88 15.08
N ALA A 134 3.20 -6.14 16.30
CA ALA A 134 3.14 -7.46 16.91
C ALA A 134 1.78 -7.81 17.55
N ALA A 135 0.83 -6.86 17.62
CA ALA A 135 -0.46 -7.08 18.25
C ALA A 135 -1.30 -8.13 17.48
N VAL A 136 -1.80 -9.13 18.20
CA VAL A 136 -2.60 -10.22 17.62
C VAL A 136 -4.08 -9.97 17.85
N THR A 137 -4.43 -9.41 19.00
CA THR A 137 -5.82 -9.12 19.37
C THR A 137 -6.20 -7.67 19.10
N ASP A 138 -7.49 -7.42 18.93
CA ASP A 138 -8.03 -6.07 18.76
C ASP A 138 -7.76 -5.16 19.96
N ASP A 139 -7.75 -5.71 21.18
CA ASP A 139 -7.46 -4.95 22.41
C ASP A 139 -5.99 -4.56 22.51
N GLU A 140 -5.07 -5.47 22.22
CA GLU A 140 -3.64 -5.17 22.13
C GLU A 140 -3.38 -4.11 21.07
N ARG A 141 -4.00 -4.25 19.89
CA ARG A 141 -3.87 -3.29 18.79
C ARG A 141 -4.36 -1.90 19.19
N ARG A 142 -5.52 -1.81 19.85
CA ARG A 142 -6.05 -0.54 20.38
C ARG A 142 -5.10 0.09 21.40
N SER A 143 -4.59 -0.70 22.34
CA SER A 143 -3.68 -0.22 23.39
C SER A 143 -2.33 0.24 22.82
N ALA A 144 -1.71 -0.56 21.95
CA ALA A 144 -0.46 -0.22 21.28
C ALA A 144 -0.61 1.02 20.38
N ARG A 145 -1.73 1.15 19.66
CA ARG A 145 -2.01 2.34 18.85
C ARG A 145 -2.07 3.61 19.69
N ARG A 146 -2.72 3.57 20.87
CA ARG A 146 -2.75 4.73 21.78
C ARG A 146 -1.35 5.15 22.23
N ARG A 147 -0.51 4.17 22.62
CA ARG A 147 0.88 4.43 23.02
C ARG A 147 1.71 5.02 21.89
N TYR A 148 1.59 4.46 20.68
CA TYR A 148 2.27 4.97 19.49
C TYR A 148 1.87 6.41 19.16
N LEU A 149 0.56 6.71 19.15
CA LEU A 149 0.07 8.07 18.92
C LEU A 149 0.54 9.05 20.02
N GLN A 150 0.62 8.61 21.27
CA GLN A 150 1.15 9.44 22.34
C GLN A 150 2.64 9.75 22.13
N ALA A 151 3.44 8.75 21.74
CA ALA A 151 4.85 8.94 21.44
C ALA A 151 5.06 9.92 20.27
N ILE A 152 4.24 9.82 19.22
CA ILE A 152 4.26 10.79 18.10
C ILE A 152 3.95 12.20 18.60
N ARG A 153 2.88 12.38 19.40
CA ARG A 153 2.50 13.72 19.89
C ARG A 153 3.60 14.35 20.73
N GLN A 154 4.18 13.59 21.65
CA GLN A 154 5.32 14.04 22.46
C GLN A 154 6.50 14.43 21.59
N HIS A 155 6.74 13.68 20.51
CA HIS A 155 7.80 14.01 19.57
C HIS A 155 7.49 15.29 18.78
N VAL A 156 6.26 15.46 18.27
CA VAL A 156 5.79 16.70 17.63
C VAL A 156 6.04 17.91 18.54
N ASP A 157 5.68 17.80 19.83
CA ASP A 157 5.91 18.88 20.79
C ASP A 157 7.41 19.15 21.00
N ALA A 158 8.24 18.10 21.05
CA ALA A 158 9.69 18.23 21.22
C ALA A 158 10.37 18.91 20.02
N VAL A 159 9.92 18.66 18.80
CA VAL A 159 10.51 19.24 17.58
C VAL A 159 10.07 20.67 17.30
N ARG A 160 9.06 21.21 18.03
CA ARG A 160 8.65 22.62 17.93
C ARG A 160 9.80 23.59 18.17
N ARG A 161 10.82 23.19 18.94
CA ARG A 161 12.05 23.97 19.19
C ARG A 161 12.86 24.29 17.93
N TYR A 162 12.62 23.59 16.83
CA TYR A 162 13.27 23.85 15.55
C TYR A 162 12.55 24.94 14.74
N VAL A 163 11.33 25.33 15.12
CA VAL A 163 10.65 26.51 14.57
C VAL A 163 11.28 27.76 15.20
N ARG A 164 12.14 28.39 14.42
CA ARG A 164 13.01 29.52 14.72
C ARG A 164 12.91 30.57 13.60
N PRO A 165 11.95 31.50 13.67
CA PRO A 165 11.80 32.54 12.66
C PRO A 165 13.05 33.41 12.49
N ASP A 166 13.79 33.65 13.58
CA ASP A 166 15.02 34.46 13.62
C ASP A 166 16.17 33.85 12.80
N GLU A 167 16.10 32.55 12.55
CA GLU A 167 17.04 31.79 11.72
C GLU A 167 16.42 31.41 10.36
N GLY A 168 15.30 32.03 10.00
CA GLY A 168 14.65 31.88 8.69
C GLY A 168 13.77 30.64 8.55
N THR A 169 13.50 29.90 9.64
CA THR A 169 12.64 28.73 9.52
C THR A 169 11.15 29.11 9.43
N VAL A 170 10.37 28.26 8.77
CA VAL A 170 8.91 28.43 8.68
C VAL A 170 8.19 27.93 9.94
N PRO A 171 7.13 28.62 10.40
CA PRO A 171 6.24 28.13 11.44
C PRO A 171 5.26 27.05 10.97
#